data_AF-A0A3D5FLY2-F1
#
_entry.id   AF-A0A3D5FLY2-F1
#
_cell.length_a   1.000
_cell.length_b   1.000
_cell.length_c   1.000
_cell.angle_alpha   90.00
_cell.angle_beta   90.00
_cell.angle_gamma   90.00
#
_symmetry.space_group_name_H-M   'P 1'
#
loop_
_entity.id
_entity.type
_entity.pdbx_description
1 polymer ?
#
loop_
_entity_poly.entity_id
_entity_poly.type
_entity_poly.pdbx_seq_one_letter_code
_entity_poly.pdbx_strand_id
1 'polypeptide(L)'
;MFAKFNRINIKYGAAFIGVALALLVVVTANAMLVNSVKDRLEEVTSTLNRAISLVLNADRDLYQARMAEMAYLRGIPGTPEAETQIATYEENAAQAQERIQQVAGLMANYGDVSDSVNTFNGLYERWREESARSIQMYKDEDIGGAMEQIDGASRESFEQLRGFYDATGQSVDERVQELEATTLAQINRQQTLVIGFAVLVGLVAIAIALIGPHLMSKAIRQVSARIREITDGDGDLTARIQSHRKDEIGELAEQFNRFIERIDTTLQSVRTSTLSVNTASDEIAKGSQELASRTEQSAANLQQTSASMEQITTTVRNTS
;
A
#
# COMPACT_ATOMS: atom_id res chain seq x y z
N MET A 1 -9.29 -29.26 10.06
CA MET A 1 -8.47 -28.17 9.48
C MET A 1 -8.97 -26.76 9.86
N PHE A 2 -10.29 -26.52 9.93
CA PHE A 2 -10.87 -25.19 10.20
C PHE A 2 -10.72 -24.63 11.63
N ALA A 3 -10.45 -25.45 12.65
CA ALA A 3 -10.32 -24.99 14.04
C ALA A 3 -9.11 -24.05 14.26
N LYS A 4 -8.05 -24.16 13.43
CA LYS A 4 -6.85 -23.31 13.55
C LYS A 4 -7.14 -21.83 13.24
N PHE A 5 -8.13 -21.52 12.41
CA PHE A 5 -8.46 -20.14 12.05
C PHE A 5 -9.09 -19.32 13.19
N ASN A 6 -9.54 -19.97 14.26
CA ASN A 6 -10.14 -19.25 15.38
C ASN A 6 -9.13 -18.67 16.36
N ARG A 7 -7.87 -19.07 16.25
CA ARG A 7 -6.76 -18.58 17.08
C ARG A 7 -6.57 -17.07 16.92
N ILE A 8 -6.40 -16.39 18.04
CA ILE A 8 -6.18 -14.95 18.14
C ILE A 8 -4.95 -14.58 17.32
N ASN A 9 -3.84 -15.31 17.46
CA ASN A 9 -2.61 -14.99 16.73
C ASN A 9 -2.79 -15.02 15.20
N ILE A 10 -3.58 -15.96 14.67
CA ILE A 10 -3.86 -16.10 13.24
C ILE A 10 -4.78 -14.97 12.76
N LYS A 11 -5.85 -14.64 13.51
CA LYS A 11 -6.79 -13.56 13.14
C LYS A 11 -6.10 -12.20 13.08
N TYR A 12 -5.32 -11.86 14.11
CA TYR A 12 -4.61 -10.58 14.14
C TYR A 12 -3.44 -10.57 13.16
N GLY A 13 -2.69 -11.67 13.05
CA GLY A 13 -1.63 -11.79 12.05
C GLY A 13 -2.16 -11.55 10.64
N ALA A 14 -3.27 -12.18 10.26
CA ALA A 14 -3.92 -11.97 8.97
C ALA A 14 -4.38 -10.51 8.77
N ALA A 15 -4.94 -9.88 9.81
CA ALA A 15 -5.37 -8.49 9.75
C ALA A 15 -4.19 -7.52 9.56
N PHE A 16 -3.10 -7.70 10.29
CA PHE A 16 -1.88 -6.88 10.15
C PHE A 16 -1.22 -7.08 8.78
N ILE A 17 -1.12 -8.32 8.30
CA ILE A 17 -0.62 -8.61 6.95
C ILE A 17 -1.52 -7.95 5.90
N GLY A 18 -2.84 -8.01 6.06
CA GLY A 18 -3.79 -7.34 5.17
C GLY A 18 -3.57 -5.82 5.10
N VAL A 19 -3.39 -5.16 6.24
CA VAL A 19 -3.06 -3.73 6.29
C VAL A 19 -1.71 -3.44 5.61
N ALA A 20 -0.68 -4.25 5.88
CA ALA A 20 0.64 -4.08 5.27
C ALA A 20 0.59 -4.23 3.74
N LEU A 21 -0.14 -5.22 3.22
CA LEU A 21 -0.35 -5.42 1.79
C LEU A 21 -1.14 -4.25 1.19
N ALA A 22 -2.17 -3.75 1.87
CA ALA A 22 -2.93 -2.59 1.40
C ALA A 22 -2.07 -1.32 1.34
N LEU A 23 -1.18 -1.10 2.31
CA LEU A 23 -0.20 -0.02 2.27
C LEU A 23 0.78 -0.19 1.11
N LEU A 24 1.21 -1.41 0.80
CA LEU A 24 2.06 -1.68 -0.36
C LEU A 24 1.34 -1.32 -1.66
N VAL A 25 0.05 -1.64 -1.80
CA VAL A 25 -0.79 -1.22 -2.94
C VAL A 25 -0.82 0.31 -3.07
N VAL A 26 -0.98 1.04 -1.96
CA VAL A 26 -0.92 2.52 -1.96
C VAL A 26 0.42 3.03 -2.47
N VAL A 27 1.54 2.48 -1.98
CA VAL A 27 2.89 2.88 -2.41
C VAL A 27 3.10 2.57 -3.89
N THR A 28 2.72 1.39 -4.36
CA THR A 28 2.84 1.01 -5.77
C THR A 28 1.97 1.89 -6.66
N ALA A 29 0.73 2.15 -6.29
CA ALA A 29 -0.16 3.05 -7.03
C ALA A 29 0.41 4.47 -7.13
N ASN A 30 0.99 4.98 -6.04
CA ASN A 30 1.65 6.28 -6.04
C ASN A 30 2.91 6.30 -6.90
N ALA A 31 3.72 5.24 -6.87
CA ALA A 31 4.91 5.12 -7.73
C ALA A 31 4.52 5.06 -9.21
N MET A 32 3.44 4.34 -9.57
CA MET A 32 2.90 4.31 -10.92
C MET A 32 2.40 5.69 -11.38
N LEU A 33 1.71 6.42 -10.51
CA LEU A 33 1.28 7.80 -10.78
C LEU A 33 2.49 8.72 -11.07
N VAL A 34 3.53 8.66 -10.24
CA VAL A 34 4.76 9.45 -10.43
C VAL A 34 5.43 9.11 -11.75
N ASN A 35 5.56 7.83 -12.10
CA ASN A 35 6.13 7.43 -13.39
C ASN A 35 5.28 7.93 -14.56
N SER A 36 3.95 7.81 -14.48
CA SER A 36 3.07 8.33 -15.53
C SER A 36 3.19 9.85 -15.70
N VAL A 37 3.35 10.60 -14.61
CA VAL A 37 3.57 12.05 -14.67
C VAL A 37 4.92 12.35 -15.32
N LYS A 38 5.97 11.60 -14.98
CA LYS A 38 7.30 11.76 -15.56
C LYS A 38 7.28 11.51 -17.07
N ASP A 39 6.68 10.41 -17.52
CA ASP A 39 6.60 10.06 -18.95
C ASP A 39 5.86 11.14 -19.74
N ARG A 40 4.75 11.65 -19.20
CA ARG A 40 3.98 12.76 -19.80
C ARG A 40 4.75 14.08 -19.82
N LEU A 41 5.55 14.35 -18.79
CA LEU A 41 6.39 15.54 -18.74
C LEU A 41 7.54 15.46 -19.74
N GLU A 42 8.15 14.28 -19.91
CA GLU A 42 9.11 14.02 -20.98
C GLU A 42 8.47 14.22 -22.36
N GLU A 43 7.24 13.74 -22.57
CA GLU A 43 6.48 13.96 -23.81
C GLU A 43 6.28 15.46 -24.12
N VAL A 44 5.77 16.25 -23.16
CA VAL A 44 5.60 17.70 -23.33
C VAL A 44 6.94 18.41 -23.59
N THR A 45 7.97 18.09 -22.82
CA THR A 45 9.25 18.84 -22.88
C THR A 45 10.13 18.44 -24.06
N SER A 46 10.26 17.15 -24.35
CA SER A 46 11.15 16.64 -25.39
C SER A 46 10.52 16.61 -26.78
N THR A 47 9.19 16.54 -26.86
CA THR A 47 8.47 16.43 -28.14
C THR A 47 7.74 17.73 -28.47
N LEU A 48 6.72 18.11 -27.69
CA LEU A 48 5.84 19.22 -28.05
C LEU A 48 6.54 20.59 -27.92
N ASN A 49 7.24 20.87 -26.82
CA ASN A 49 8.01 22.11 -26.67
C ASN A 49 9.14 22.22 -27.70
N ARG A 50 9.74 21.08 -28.07
CA ARG A 50 10.73 21.04 -29.14
C ARG A 50 10.10 21.38 -30.49
N ALA A 51 8.92 20.83 -30.80
CA ALA A 51 8.17 21.15 -32.00
C ALA A 51 7.79 22.64 -32.05
N ILE A 52 7.26 23.24 -30.96
CA ILE A 52 6.98 24.68 -30.88
C ILE A 52 8.23 25.50 -31.18
N SER A 53 9.35 25.16 -30.54
CA SER A 53 10.62 25.86 -30.77
C SER A 53 11.09 25.73 -32.22
N LEU A 54 10.91 24.58 -32.85
CA LEU A 54 11.26 24.38 -34.26
C LEU A 54 10.36 25.21 -35.19
N VAL A 55 9.04 25.24 -34.96
CA VAL A 55 8.12 26.08 -35.75
C VAL A 55 8.49 27.56 -35.64
N LEU A 56 8.72 28.06 -34.43
CA LEU A 56 9.10 29.46 -34.20
C LEU A 56 10.43 29.83 -34.87
N ASN A 57 11.43 28.94 -34.78
CA ASN A 57 12.71 29.16 -35.46
C ASN A 57 12.54 29.09 -36.99
N ALA A 58 11.66 28.23 -37.49
CA ALA A 58 11.43 28.09 -38.91
C ALA A 58 10.67 29.28 -39.51
N ASP A 59 9.69 29.84 -38.79
CA ASP A 59 9.04 31.11 -39.18
C ASP A 59 10.06 32.27 -39.16
N ARG A 60 10.94 32.33 -38.16
CA ARG A 60 12.06 33.28 -38.14
C ARG A 60 12.97 33.12 -39.36
N ASP A 61 13.39 31.90 -39.67
CA ASP A 61 14.28 31.61 -40.80
C ASP A 61 13.57 31.99 -42.12
N LEU A 62 12.28 31.70 -42.26
CA LEU A 62 11.48 32.13 -43.41
C LEU A 62 11.48 33.66 -43.58
N TYR A 63 11.30 34.41 -42.48
CA TYR A 63 11.41 35.86 -42.47
C TYR A 63 12.81 36.36 -42.84
N GLN A 64 13.86 35.73 -42.32
CA GLN A 64 15.25 36.08 -42.62
C GLN A 64 15.57 35.83 -44.10
N ALA A 65 15.03 34.76 -44.69
CA ALA A 65 15.14 34.50 -46.12
C ALA A 65 14.48 35.62 -46.94
N ARG A 66 13.22 35.99 -46.63
CA ARG A 66 12.53 37.10 -47.32
C ARG A 66 13.28 38.42 -47.16
N MET A 67 13.80 38.72 -45.97
CA MET A 67 14.57 39.94 -45.73
C MET A 67 15.87 39.97 -46.55
N ALA A 68 16.55 38.83 -46.69
CA ALA A 68 17.76 38.71 -47.51
C ALA A 68 17.45 38.87 -49.01
N GLU A 69 16.34 38.29 -49.49
CA GLU A 69 15.84 38.51 -50.85
C GLU A 69 15.56 40.01 -51.10
N MET A 70 14.82 40.68 -50.21
CA MET A 70 14.56 42.12 -50.33
C MET A 70 15.83 42.97 -50.26
N ALA A 71 16.82 42.56 -49.47
CA ALA A 71 18.12 43.23 -49.40
C ALA A 71 18.91 43.05 -50.70
N TYR A 72 18.89 41.86 -51.29
CA TYR A 72 19.50 41.58 -52.59
C TYR A 72 18.91 42.47 -53.70
N LEU A 73 17.58 42.58 -53.77
CA LEU A 73 16.89 43.38 -54.79
C LEU A 73 17.11 44.90 -54.65
N ARG A 74 17.70 45.36 -53.55
CA ARG A 74 18.12 46.76 -53.33
C ARG A 74 19.62 46.98 -53.53
N GLY A 75 20.38 45.90 -53.73
CA GLY A 75 21.82 45.92 -53.86
C GLY A 75 22.30 46.28 -55.27
N ILE A 76 23.49 45.80 -55.63
CA ILE A 76 24.00 45.81 -57.00
C ILE A 76 24.34 44.36 -57.35
N PRO A 77 23.77 43.77 -58.42
CA PRO A 77 24.10 42.41 -58.83
C PRO A 77 25.60 42.20 -59.04
N GLY A 78 26.11 41.03 -58.63
CA GLY A 78 27.50 40.63 -58.84
C GLY A 78 28.51 41.23 -57.86
N THR A 79 28.08 41.98 -56.84
CA THR A 79 28.97 42.36 -55.73
C THR A 79 29.03 41.28 -54.64
N PRO A 80 30.11 41.22 -53.84
CA PRO A 80 30.21 40.28 -52.72
C PRO A 80 29.05 40.39 -51.72
N GLU A 81 28.54 41.60 -51.50
CA GLU A 81 27.39 41.84 -50.62
C GLU A 81 26.12 41.20 -51.18
N ALA A 82 25.88 41.32 -52.49
CA ALA A 82 24.72 40.73 -53.16
C ALA A 82 24.80 39.19 -53.15
N GLU A 83 25.99 38.61 -53.39
CA GLU A 83 26.21 37.16 -53.26
C GLU A 83 25.96 36.67 -51.83
N THR A 84 26.38 37.45 -50.83
CA THR A 84 26.12 37.15 -49.41
C THR A 84 24.61 37.13 -49.10
N GLN A 85 23.83 38.05 -49.66
CA GLN A 85 22.37 38.07 -49.47
C GLN A 85 21.69 36.86 -50.11
N ILE A 86 22.11 36.46 -51.32
CA ILE A 86 21.59 35.24 -51.96
C ILE A 86 21.94 34.00 -51.14
N ALA A 87 23.19 33.88 -50.66
CA ALA A 87 23.59 32.77 -49.80
C ALA A 87 22.76 32.73 -48.50
N THR A 88 22.51 33.90 -47.89
CA THR A 88 21.67 34.03 -46.68
C THR A 88 20.23 33.60 -46.97
N TYR A 89 19.66 34.01 -48.10
CA TYR A 89 18.33 33.58 -48.54
C TYR A 89 18.26 32.05 -48.68
N GLU A 90 19.20 31.44 -49.41
CA GLU A 90 19.24 30.01 -49.65
C GLU A 90 19.37 29.20 -48.35
N GLU A 91 20.28 29.61 -47.46
CA GLU A 91 20.50 28.95 -46.17
C GLU A 91 19.24 29.01 -45.31
N ASN A 92 18.67 30.20 -45.12
CA ASN A 92 17.50 30.37 -44.25
C ASN A 92 16.25 29.68 -44.83
N ALA A 93 16.06 29.74 -46.15
CA ALA A 93 14.98 29.01 -46.80
C ALA A 93 15.10 27.50 -46.57
N ALA A 94 16.30 26.93 -46.71
CA ALA A 94 16.55 25.51 -46.46
C ALA A 94 16.34 25.13 -45.00
N GLN A 95 16.83 25.94 -44.05
CA GLN A 95 16.63 25.72 -42.62
C GLN A 95 15.15 25.76 -42.21
N ALA A 96 14.37 26.70 -42.76
CA ALA A 96 12.93 26.76 -42.53
C ALA A 96 12.23 25.45 -42.95
N GLN A 97 12.59 24.92 -44.12
CA GLN A 97 12.05 23.65 -44.62
C GLN A 97 12.45 22.46 -43.75
N GLU A 98 13.73 22.34 -43.41
CA GLU A 98 14.26 21.24 -42.60
C GLU A 98 13.57 21.18 -41.23
N ARG A 99 13.39 22.34 -40.59
CA ARG A 99 12.75 22.42 -39.27
C ARG A 99 11.30 21.95 -39.30
N ILE A 100 10.53 22.27 -40.34
CA ILE A 100 9.15 21.76 -40.47
C ILE A 100 9.12 20.26 -40.71
N GLN A 101 10.08 19.71 -41.46
CA GLN A 101 10.19 18.25 -41.60
C GLN A 101 10.52 17.58 -40.26
N GLN A 102 11.37 18.19 -39.43
CA GLN A 102 11.62 17.73 -38.06
C GLN A 102 10.35 17.80 -37.19
N VAL A 103 9.56 18.88 -37.31
CA VAL A 103 8.26 19.00 -36.63
C VAL A 103 7.32 17.87 -37.06
N ALA A 104 7.21 17.57 -38.35
CA ALA A 104 6.40 16.46 -38.83
C ALA A 104 6.83 15.11 -38.25
N GLY A 105 8.15 14.87 -38.12
CA GLY A 105 8.69 13.69 -37.47
C GLY A 105 8.31 13.58 -35.98
N LEU A 106 8.37 14.68 -35.24
CA LEU A 106 7.93 14.73 -33.84
C LEU A 106 6.42 14.54 -33.70
N MET A 107 5.65 15.05 -34.67
CA MET A 107 4.19 15.02 -34.64
C MET A 107 3.56 13.71 -35.15
N ALA A 108 4.35 12.82 -35.77
CA ALA A 108 3.86 11.56 -36.34
C ALA A 108 3.15 10.63 -35.33
N ASN A 109 3.46 10.73 -34.04
CA ASN A 109 2.81 9.93 -32.99
C ASN A 109 1.43 10.48 -32.56
N TYR A 110 1.07 11.70 -32.99
CA TYR A 110 -0.17 12.35 -32.59
C TYR A 110 -1.27 12.32 -33.65
N GLY A 111 -0.94 11.89 -34.87
CA GLY A 111 -1.87 11.81 -35.98
C GLY A 111 -1.13 11.62 -37.30
N ASP A 112 -1.88 11.36 -38.37
CA ASP A 112 -1.33 11.36 -39.72
C ASP A 112 -0.98 12.80 -40.12
N VAL A 113 0.30 13.03 -40.41
CA VAL A 113 0.83 14.34 -40.82
C VAL A 113 1.04 14.42 -42.34
N SER A 114 0.75 13.36 -43.09
CA SER A 114 1.06 13.26 -44.51
C SER A 114 0.43 14.38 -45.33
N ASP A 115 -0.84 14.69 -45.07
CA ASP A 115 -1.56 15.78 -45.77
C ASP A 115 -0.96 17.15 -45.43
N SER A 116 -0.61 17.40 -44.18
CA SER A 116 0.05 18.63 -43.74
C SER A 116 1.43 18.78 -44.37
N VAL A 117 2.22 17.71 -44.45
CA VAL A 117 3.54 17.70 -45.10
C VAL A 117 3.41 17.96 -46.60
N ASN A 118 2.45 17.33 -47.27
CA ASN A 118 2.19 17.55 -48.69
C ASN A 118 1.76 19.00 -48.97
N THR A 119 0.87 19.54 -48.13
CA THR A 119 0.42 20.93 -48.20
C THR A 119 1.59 21.89 -48.02
N PHE A 120 2.43 21.66 -47.00
CA PHE A 120 3.63 22.44 -46.76
C PHE A 120 4.57 22.45 -47.96
N ASN A 121 4.88 21.27 -48.50
CA ASN A 121 5.82 21.13 -49.62
C ASN A 121 5.32 21.92 -50.84
N GLY A 122 4.01 21.86 -51.15
CA GLY A 122 3.43 22.64 -52.25
C GLY A 122 3.46 24.16 -52.01
N LEU A 123 3.19 24.61 -50.79
CA LEU A 123 3.29 26.04 -50.43
C LEU A 123 4.75 26.54 -50.48
N TYR A 124 5.68 25.73 -49.97
CA TYR A 124 7.10 26.03 -49.95
C TYR A 124 7.67 26.10 -51.38
N GLU A 125 7.37 25.12 -52.23
CA GLU A 125 7.80 25.10 -53.63
C GLU A 125 7.26 26.32 -54.39
N ARG A 126 5.97 26.66 -54.21
CA ARG A 126 5.39 27.86 -54.81
C ARG A 126 6.11 29.14 -54.36
N TRP A 127 6.35 29.32 -53.07
CA TRP A 127 7.07 30.50 -52.57
C TRP A 127 8.49 30.57 -53.15
N ARG A 128 9.21 29.45 -53.19
CA ARG A 128 10.55 29.35 -53.79
C ARG A 128 10.55 29.72 -55.27
N GLU A 129 9.56 29.27 -56.04
CA GLU A 129 9.41 29.62 -57.46
C GLU A 129 9.15 31.12 -57.65
N GLU A 130 8.19 31.70 -56.91
CA GLU A 130 7.86 33.12 -57.05
C GLU A 130 9.01 34.03 -56.58
N SER A 131 9.78 33.60 -55.57
CA SER A 131 11.00 34.27 -55.13
C SER A 131 12.12 34.16 -56.18
N ALA A 132 12.34 32.98 -56.75
CA ALA A 132 13.33 32.78 -57.80
C ALA A 132 13.03 33.65 -59.04
N ARG A 133 11.75 33.86 -59.39
CA ARG A 133 11.36 34.79 -60.47
C ARG A 133 11.76 36.23 -60.15
N SER A 134 11.56 36.70 -58.90
CA SER A 134 11.95 38.06 -58.49
C SER A 134 13.46 38.26 -58.64
N ILE A 135 14.25 37.28 -58.17
CA ILE A 135 15.72 37.28 -58.24
C ILE A 135 16.18 37.24 -59.70
N GLN A 136 15.53 36.44 -60.55
CA GLN A 136 15.90 36.31 -61.96
C GLN A 136 15.58 37.58 -62.75
N MET A 137 14.39 38.17 -62.59
CA MET A 137 14.04 39.47 -63.20
C MET A 137 15.06 40.55 -62.84
N TYR A 138 15.50 40.58 -61.58
CA TYR A 138 16.50 41.52 -61.11
C TYR A 138 17.88 41.30 -61.74
N LYS A 139 18.30 40.04 -61.92
CA LYS A 139 19.53 39.68 -62.66
C LYS A 139 19.46 40.06 -64.13
N ASP A 140 18.28 40.00 -64.73
CA ASP A 140 18.01 40.37 -66.11
C ASP A 140 17.80 41.90 -66.29
N GLU A 141 18.14 42.69 -65.27
CA GLU A 141 18.02 44.17 -65.22
C GLU A 141 16.57 44.69 -65.28
N ASP A 142 15.56 43.82 -65.17
CA ASP A 142 14.15 44.20 -65.02
C ASP A 142 13.80 44.50 -63.55
N ILE A 143 14.28 45.66 -63.08
CA ILE A 143 14.08 46.11 -61.70
C ILE A 143 12.60 46.36 -61.40
N GLY A 144 11.85 46.88 -62.39
CA GLY A 144 10.41 47.15 -62.24
C GLY A 144 9.61 45.85 -62.04
N GLY A 145 9.84 44.86 -62.90
CA GLY A 145 9.23 43.54 -62.79
C GLY A 145 9.63 42.82 -61.50
N ALA A 146 10.91 42.89 -61.11
CA ALA A 146 11.36 42.30 -59.85
C ALA A 146 10.66 42.90 -58.61
N MET A 147 10.47 44.23 -58.60
CA MET A 147 9.74 44.94 -57.53
C MET A 147 8.25 44.60 -57.52
N GLU A 148 7.62 44.50 -58.69
CA GLU A 148 6.21 44.07 -58.79
C GLU A 148 6.04 42.62 -58.31
N GLN A 149 6.99 41.75 -58.67
CA GLN A 149 6.98 40.33 -58.30
C GLN A 149 7.18 40.11 -56.78
N ILE A 150 8.10 40.84 -56.14
CA ILE A 150 8.37 40.72 -54.68
C ILE A 150 7.20 41.22 -53.83
N ASP A 151 6.51 42.28 -54.27
CA ASP A 151 5.37 42.88 -53.57
C ASP A 151 4.01 42.22 -53.94
N GLY A 152 3.96 41.49 -55.06
CA GLY A 152 2.80 40.75 -55.55
C GLY A 152 2.86 39.24 -55.24
N ALA A 153 3.11 38.42 -56.26
CA ALA A 153 3.00 36.96 -56.17
C ALA A 153 3.97 36.32 -55.14
N SER A 154 5.19 36.83 -55.01
CA SER A 154 6.14 36.36 -53.98
C SER A 154 5.68 36.73 -52.57
N ARG A 155 5.04 37.90 -52.40
CA ARG A 155 4.42 38.28 -51.12
C ARG A 155 3.25 37.38 -50.76
N GLU A 156 2.34 37.16 -51.69
CA GLU A 156 1.16 36.33 -51.44
C GLU A 156 1.55 34.89 -51.09
N SER A 157 2.46 34.28 -51.85
CA SER A 157 2.96 32.92 -51.58
C SER A 157 3.71 32.84 -50.24
N PHE A 158 4.49 33.87 -49.87
CA PHE A 158 5.11 33.97 -48.55
C PHE A 158 4.05 34.04 -47.43
N GLU A 159 3.02 34.87 -47.57
CA GLU A 159 1.96 35.01 -46.55
C GLU A 159 1.16 33.71 -46.39
N GLN A 160 0.88 32.99 -47.49
CA GLN A 160 0.24 31.67 -47.45
C GLN A 160 1.12 30.64 -46.73
N LEU A 161 2.40 30.58 -47.09
CA LEU A 161 3.36 29.69 -46.46
C LEU A 161 3.50 30.00 -44.96
N ARG A 162 3.63 31.28 -44.60
CA ARG A 162 3.67 31.72 -43.20
C ARG A 162 2.41 31.34 -42.43
N GLY A 163 1.23 31.49 -43.04
CA GLY A 163 -0.03 31.04 -42.44
C GLY A 163 -0.02 29.55 -42.08
N PHE A 164 0.71 28.72 -42.83
CA PHE A 164 0.92 27.33 -42.47
C PHE A 164 1.81 27.17 -41.22
N TYR A 165 2.90 27.94 -41.08
CA TYR A 165 3.72 27.94 -39.87
C TYR A 165 2.91 28.34 -38.63
N ASP A 166 2.13 29.42 -38.74
CA ASP A 166 1.26 29.90 -37.67
C ASP A 166 0.24 28.83 -37.26
N ALA A 167 -0.47 28.24 -38.23
CA ALA A 167 -1.44 27.17 -37.98
C ALA A 167 -0.79 25.92 -37.37
N THR A 168 0.42 25.56 -37.83
CA THR A 168 1.17 24.44 -37.27
C THR A 168 1.55 24.72 -35.82
N GLY A 169 2.07 25.91 -35.51
CA GLY A 169 2.41 26.33 -34.16
C GLY A 169 1.21 26.29 -33.22
N GLN A 170 0.07 26.81 -33.67
CA GLN A 170 -1.19 26.76 -32.91
C GLN A 170 -1.64 25.32 -32.67
N SER A 171 -1.58 24.44 -33.68
CA SER A 171 -1.98 23.04 -33.52
C SER A 171 -1.13 22.28 -32.49
N VAL A 172 0.18 22.58 -32.43
CA VAL A 172 1.07 21.98 -31.42
C VAL A 172 0.77 22.54 -30.04
N ASP A 173 0.50 23.85 -29.92
CA ASP A 173 0.13 24.48 -28.64
C ASP A 173 -1.20 23.94 -28.10
N GLU A 174 -2.23 23.80 -28.95
CA GLU A 174 -3.50 23.18 -28.59
C GLU A 174 -3.31 21.75 -28.07
N ARG A 175 -2.36 21.01 -28.66
CA ARG A 175 -2.01 19.65 -28.20
C ARG A 175 -1.35 19.66 -26.83
N VAL A 176 -0.49 20.63 -26.53
CA VAL A 176 0.08 20.83 -25.19
C VAL A 176 -1.04 21.06 -24.19
N GLN A 177 -1.95 21.98 -24.48
CA GLN A 177 -3.07 22.31 -23.59
C GLN A 177 -3.99 21.10 -23.33
N GLU A 178 -4.31 20.32 -24.38
CA GLU A 178 -5.10 19.10 -24.25
C GLU A 178 -4.39 18.04 -23.38
N LEU A 179 -3.09 17.84 -23.62
CA LEU A 179 -2.30 16.87 -22.86
C LEU A 179 -2.16 17.30 -21.39
N GLU A 180 -1.96 18.58 -21.10
CA GLU A 180 -1.92 19.11 -19.74
C GLU A 180 -3.28 18.93 -19.04
N ALA A 181 -4.38 19.31 -19.68
CA ALA A 181 -5.72 19.20 -19.10
C ALA A 181 -6.09 17.75 -18.77
N THR A 182 -5.83 16.83 -19.70
CA THR A 182 -6.09 15.40 -19.50
C THR A 182 -5.18 14.81 -18.42
N THR A 183 -3.92 15.21 -18.37
CA THR A 183 -2.95 14.78 -17.36
C THR A 183 -3.35 15.24 -15.96
N LEU A 184 -3.70 16.52 -15.79
CA LEU A 184 -4.15 17.06 -14.50
C LEU A 184 -5.44 16.39 -14.01
N ALA A 185 -6.40 16.15 -14.90
CA ALA A 185 -7.63 15.44 -14.56
C ALA A 185 -7.35 13.99 -14.12
N GLN A 186 -6.44 13.28 -14.80
CA GLN A 186 -6.03 11.93 -14.43
C GLN A 186 -5.29 11.90 -13.10
N ILE A 187 -4.37 12.83 -12.85
CA ILE A 187 -3.65 12.97 -11.57
C ILE A 187 -4.65 13.17 -10.44
N ASN A 188 -5.57 14.14 -10.56
CA ASN A 188 -6.56 14.44 -9.52
C ASN A 188 -7.46 13.22 -9.21
N ARG A 189 -7.91 12.51 -10.26
CA ARG A 189 -8.72 11.30 -10.10
C ARG A 189 -7.95 10.19 -9.39
N GLN A 190 -6.73 9.89 -9.83
CA GLN A 190 -5.89 8.86 -9.21
C GLN A 190 -5.54 9.23 -7.75
N GLN A 191 -5.17 10.48 -7.49
CA GLN A 191 -4.86 10.97 -6.16
C GLN A 191 -6.06 10.87 -5.22
N THR A 192 -7.26 11.23 -5.69
CA THR A 192 -8.50 11.09 -4.90
C THR A 192 -8.77 9.63 -4.53
N LEU A 193 -8.59 8.69 -5.47
CA LEU A 193 -8.77 7.26 -5.21
C LEU A 193 -7.73 6.71 -4.23
N VAL A 194 -6.45 7.07 -4.42
CA VAL A 194 -5.35 6.63 -3.56
C VAL A 194 -5.52 7.18 -2.14
N ILE A 195 -5.84 8.47 -1.98
CA ILE A 195 -6.11 9.09 -0.68
C ILE A 195 -7.33 8.44 -0.02
N GLY A 196 -8.43 8.28 -0.75
CA GLY A 196 -9.65 7.65 -0.23
C GLY A 196 -9.39 6.23 0.27
N PHE A 197 -8.64 5.42 -0.50
CA PHE A 197 -8.22 4.08 -0.10
C PHE A 197 -7.25 4.10 1.09
N ALA A 198 -6.29 5.01 1.12
CA ALA A 198 -5.35 5.16 2.24
C ALA A 198 -6.07 5.55 3.54
N VAL A 199 -7.05 6.46 3.48
CA VAL A 199 -7.90 6.82 4.63
C VAL A 199 -8.71 5.61 5.10
N LEU A 200 -9.30 4.85 4.18
CA LEU A 200 -10.04 3.63 4.51
C LEU A 200 -9.14 2.60 5.22
N VAL A 201 -7.95 2.34 4.69
CA VAL A 201 -6.95 1.43 5.30
C VAL A 201 -6.52 1.95 6.68
N GLY A 202 -6.32 3.26 6.82
CA GLY A 202 -5.99 3.90 8.09
C GLY A 202 -7.11 3.73 9.13
N LEU A 203 -8.37 3.94 8.76
CA LEU A 203 -9.53 3.73 9.63
C LEU A 203 -9.66 2.26 10.04
N VAL A 204 -9.45 1.32 9.12
CA VAL A 204 -9.44 -0.12 9.41
C VAL A 204 -8.31 -0.47 10.38
N ALA A 205 -7.10 0.07 10.17
CA ALA A 205 -5.98 -0.14 11.07
C ALA A 205 -6.24 0.40 12.48
N ILE A 206 -6.82 1.62 12.59
CA ILE A 206 -7.24 2.20 13.87
C ILE A 206 -8.32 1.35 14.54
N ALA A 207 -9.31 0.89 13.79
CA ALA A 207 -10.37 0.02 14.32
C ALA A 207 -9.79 -1.30 14.86
N ILE A 208 -8.87 -1.94 14.13
CA ILE A 208 -8.16 -3.15 14.59
C ILE A 208 -7.37 -2.86 15.87
N ALA A 209 -6.65 -1.73 15.91
CA ALA A 209 -5.81 -1.33 17.04
C ALA A 209 -6.62 -0.99 18.31
N LEU A 210 -7.83 -0.44 18.18
CA LEU A 210 -8.67 -0.07 19.32
C LEU A 210 -9.61 -1.21 19.76
N ILE A 211 -10.35 -1.80 18.82
CA ILE A 211 -11.38 -2.81 19.11
C ILE A 211 -10.74 -4.11 19.54
N GLY A 212 -9.66 -4.51 18.86
CA GLY A 212 -9.05 -5.79 19.05
C GLY A 212 -8.55 -6.02 20.49
N PRO A 213 -7.60 -5.21 20.98
CA PRO A 213 -7.11 -5.31 22.36
C PRO A 213 -8.22 -5.14 23.39
N HIS A 214 -9.21 -4.29 23.14
CA HIS A 214 -10.33 -4.07 24.06
C HIS A 214 -11.18 -5.33 24.25
N LEU A 215 -11.53 -6.03 23.17
CA LEU A 215 -12.29 -7.28 23.22
C LEU A 215 -11.52 -8.40 23.94
N MET A 216 -10.20 -8.51 23.68
CA MET A 216 -9.35 -9.50 24.35
C MET A 216 -9.20 -9.19 25.83
N SER A 217 -8.91 -7.93 26.17
CA SER A 217 -8.79 -7.49 27.56
C SER A 217 -10.09 -7.71 28.34
N LYS A 218 -11.26 -7.48 27.72
CA LYS A 218 -12.56 -7.81 28.33
C LYS A 218 -12.71 -9.31 28.60
N ALA A 219 -12.36 -10.16 27.64
CA ALA A 219 -12.46 -11.61 27.80
C ALA A 219 -11.50 -12.16 28.86
N ILE A 220 -10.26 -11.68 28.87
CA ILE A 220 -9.27 -12.02 29.91
C ILE A 220 -9.75 -11.59 31.29
N ARG A 221 -10.30 -10.36 31.41
CA ARG A 221 -10.86 -9.87 32.69
C ARG A 221 -12.04 -10.73 33.18
N GLN A 222 -12.90 -11.23 32.29
CA GLN A 222 -13.99 -12.11 32.69
C GLN A 222 -13.49 -13.44 33.25
N VAL A 223 -12.54 -14.08 32.56
CA VAL A 223 -11.91 -15.33 33.04
C VAL A 223 -11.18 -15.08 34.36
N SER A 224 -10.39 -14.01 34.44
CA SER A 224 -9.64 -13.63 35.65
C SER A 224 -10.56 -13.33 36.83
N ALA A 225 -11.69 -12.64 36.61
CA ALA A 225 -12.66 -12.36 37.68
C ALA A 225 -13.30 -13.64 38.22
N ARG A 226 -13.64 -14.60 37.36
CA ARG A 226 -14.18 -15.91 37.80
C ARG A 226 -13.15 -16.74 38.55
N ILE A 227 -11.89 -16.75 38.11
CA ILE A 227 -10.81 -17.40 38.86
C ILE A 227 -10.71 -16.77 40.25
N ARG A 228 -10.70 -15.43 40.31
CA ARG A 228 -10.61 -14.70 41.57
C ARG A 228 -11.77 -15.00 42.52
N GLU A 229 -13.00 -15.10 42.01
CA GLU A 229 -14.17 -15.49 42.79
C GLU A 229 -14.02 -16.89 43.42
N ILE A 230 -13.42 -17.84 42.69
CA ILE A 230 -13.15 -19.19 43.19
C ILE A 230 -12.03 -19.19 44.24
N THR A 231 -10.98 -18.40 44.04
CA THR A 231 -9.80 -18.39 44.91
C THR A 231 -9.94 -17.52 46.15
N ASP A 232 -10.62 -16.38 46.07
CA ASP A 232 -10.79 -15.43 47.19
C ASP A 232 -11.98 -15.80 48.08
N GLY A 233 -12.87 -16.70 47.63
CA GLY A 233 -13.98 -17.24 48.43
C GLY A 233 -13.57 -18.41 49.33
N ASP A 234 -14.55 -19.23 49.73
CA ASP A 234 -14.34 -20.43 50.57
C ASP A 234 -13.69 -21.62 49.80
N GLY A 235 -13.18 -21.38 48.60
CA GLY A 235 -12.64 -22.43 47.74
C GLY A 235 -13.73 -23.35 47.18
N ASP A 236 -14.87 -22.79 46.76
CA ASP A 236 -15.96 -23.56 46.13
C ASP A 236 -15.49 -24.19 44.80
N LEU A 237 -15.09 -25.45 44.86
CA LEU A 237 -14.63 -26.23 43.71
C LEU A 237 -15.77 -26.73 42.82
N THR A 238 -17.02 -26.38 43.09
CA THR A 238 -18.17 -26.69 42.20
C THR A 238 -18.34 -25.62 41.12
N ALA A 239 -17.79 -24.42 41.33
CA ALA A 239 -17.83 -23.33 40.37
C ALA A 239 -17.07 -23.66 39.07
N ARG A 240 -17.57 -23.17 37.93
CA ARG A 240 -17.00 -23.42 36.60
C ARG A 240 -16.96 -22.13 35.78
N ILE A 241 -15.94 -21.97 34.95
CA ILE A 241 -15.82 -20.88 33.98
C ILE A 241 -16.59 -21.27 32.72
N GLN A 242 -17.74 -20.65 32.48
CA GLN A 242 -18.49 -20.83 31.23
C GLN A 242 -17.95 -19.91 30.14
N SER A 243 -17.30 -20.48 29.12
CA SER A 243 -16.80 -19.75 27.96
C SER A 243 -17.35 -20.35 26.67
N HIS A 244 -17.98 -19.51 25.83
CA HIS A 244 -18.44 -19.89 24.49
C HIS A 244 -17.37 -19.59 23.41
N ARG A 245 -16.18 -19.11 23.82
CA ARG A 245 -15.11 -18.78 22.88
C ARG A 245 -14.46 -20.05 22.36
N LYS A 246 -14.06 -20.01 21.09
CA LYS A 246 -13.35 -21.10 20.40
C LYS A 246 -11.88 -20.74 20.11
N ASP A 247 -11.36 -19.78 20.85
CA ASP A 247 -9.98 -19.30 20.76
C ASP A 247 -9.18 -19.71 22.01
N GLU A 248 -7.95 -19.25 22.12
CA GLU A 248 -7.01 -19.60 23.20
C GLU A 248 -7.55 -19.22 24.59
N ILE A 249 -8.42 -18.20 24.69
CA ILE A 249 -9.06 -17.82 25.96
C ILE A 249 -10.15 -18.84 26.33
N GLY A 250 -10.90 -19.34 25.35
CA GLY A 250 -11.84 -20.45 25.55
C GLY A 250 -11.14 -21.74 25.97
N GLU A 251 -10.04 -22.08 25.30
CA GLU A 251 -9.19 -23.22 25.64
C GLU A 251 -8.64 -23.09 27.08
N LEU A 252 -8.17 -21.91 27.47
CA LEU A 252 -7.70 -21.65 28.84
C LEU A 252 -8.80 -21.90 29.89
N ALA A 253 -10.04 -21.44 29.63
CA ALA A 253 -11.17 -21.67 30.53
C ALA A 253 -11.50 -23.17 30.67
N GLU A 254 -11.48 -23.93 29.57
CA GLU A 254 -11.70 -25.38 29.60
C GLU A 254 -10.61 -26.10 30.41
N GLN A 255 -9.34 -25.76 30.19
CA GLN A 255 -8.22 -26.35 30.92
C GLN A 255 -8.29 -26.03 32.41
N PHE A 256 -8.69 -24.81 32.79
CA PHE A 256 -8.89 -24.43 34.19
C PHE A 256 -10.02 -25.24 34.85
N ASN A 257 -11.14 -25.45 34.16
CA ASN A 257 -12.24 -26.28 34.68
C ASN A 257 -11.79 -27.72 34.95
N ARG A 258 -11.02 -28.33 34.04
CA ARG A 258 -10.45 -29.67 34.23
C ARG A 258 -9.46 -29.73 35.38
N PHE A 259 -8.71 -28.64 35.62
CA PHE A 259 -7.80 -28.53 36.75
C PHE A 259 -8.58 -28.55 38.09
N ILE A 260 -9.63 -27.73 38.21
CA ILE A 260 -10.47 -27.69 39.43
C ILE A 260 -11.18 -29.02 39.68
N GLU A 261 -11.70 -29.68 38.65
CA GLU A 261 -12.32 -31.01 38.76
C GLU A 261 -11.37 -32.07 39.34
N ARG A 262 -10.09 -32.03 38.95
CA ARG A 262 -9.06 -32.92 39.52
C ARG A 262 -8.75 -32.61 40.98
N ILE A 263 -8.74 -31.34 41.37
CA ILE A 263 -8.54 -30.93 42.77
C ILE A 263 -9.73 -31.40 43.61
N ASP A 264 -10.97 -31.20 43.15
CA ASP A 264 -12.19 -31.66 43.83
C ASP A 264 -12.17 -33.18 44.07
N THR A 265 -11.88 -33.95 43.02
CA THR A 265 -11.74 -35.43 43.11
C THR A 265 -10.67 -35.84 44.13
N THR A 266 -9.55 -35.12 44.16
CA THR A 266 -8.44 -35.39 45.10
C THR A 266 -8.87 -35.10 46.53
N LEU A 267 -9.54 -33.98 46.80
CA LEU A 267 -10.03 -33.64 48.14
C LEU A 267 -11.11 -34.60 48.62
N GLN A 268 -12.00 -35.07 47.74
CA GLN A 268 -12.98 -36.11 48.07
C GLN A 268 -12.29 -37.44 48.48
N SER A 269 -11.21 -37.79 47.80
CA SER A 269 -10.40 -38.98 48.13
C SER A 269 -9.68 -38.84 49.48
N VAL A 270 -9.16 -37.64 49.78
CA VAL A 270 -8.57 -37.31 51.09
C VAL A 270 -9.62 -37.42 52.19
N ARG A 271 -10.80 -36.80 52.01
CA ARG A 271 -11.91 -36.88 52.97
C ARG A 271 -12.32 -38.33 53.27
N THR A 272 -12.43 -39.15 52.22
CA THR A 272 -12.76 -40.57 52.36
C THR A 272 -11.69 -41.32 53.16
N SER A 273 -10.41 -41.09 52.84
CA SER A 273 -9.28 -41.66 53.59
C SER A 273 -9.29 -41.24 55.06
N THR A 274 -9.56 -39.96 55.36
CA THR A 274 -9.64 -39.45 56.74
C THR A 274 -10.79 -40.09 57.53
N LEU A 275 -11.96 -40.31 56.91
CA LEU A 275 -13.08 -41.02 57.55
C LEU A 275 -12.73 -42.47 57.88
N SER A 276 -12.06 -43.17 56.96
CA SER A 276 -11.57 -44.53 57.20
C SER A 276 -10.57 -44.59 58.34
N VAL A 277 -9.62 -43.64 58.41
CA VAL A 277 -8.65 -43.53 59.52
C VAL A 277 -9.36 -43.25 60.84
N ASN A 278 -10.35 -42.37 60.86
CA ASN A 278 -11.13 -42.06 62.06
C ASN A 278 -11.88 -43.30 62.56
N THR A 279 -12.57 -44.01 61.66
CA THR A 279 -13.29 -45.25 61.97
C THR A 279 -12.34 -46.32 62.53
N ALA A 280 -11.18 -46.54 61.89
CA ALA A 280 -10.18 -47.48 62.38
C ALA A 280 -9.63 -47.07 63.76
N SER A 281 -9.50 -45.77 64.02
CA SER A 281 -9.05 -45.25 65.31
C SER A 281 -10.09 -45.49 66.42
N ASP A 282 -11.39 -45.33 66.12
CA ASP A 282 -12.49 -45.66 67.03
C ASP A 282 -12.56 -47.17 67.33
N GLU A 283 -12.32 -48.02 66.33
CA GLU A 283 -12.22 -49.47 66.53
C GLU A 283 -11.02 -49.84 67.41
N ILE A 284 -9.85 -49.23 67.19
CA ILE A 284 -8.66 -49.41 68.04
C ILE A 284 -8.95 -48.97 69.47
N ALA A 285 -9.62 -47.83 69.67
CA ALA A 285 -9.96 -47.34 71.01
C ALA A 285 -10.90 -48.31 71.74
N LYS A 286 -11.95 -48.79 71.06
CA LYS A 286 -12.86 -49.81 71.61
C LYS A 286 -12.13 -51.11 71.94
N GLY A 287 -11.29 -51.60 71.02
CA GLY A 287 -10.48 -52.79 71.24
C GLY A 287 -9.49 -52.63 72.40
N SER A 288 -8.91 -51.43 72.58
CA SER A 288 -8.04 -51.12 73.70
C SER A 288 -8.79 -51.11 75.04
N GLN A 289 -10.02 -50.58 75.07
CA GLN A 289 -10.88 -50.58 76.26
C GLN A 289 -11.28 -52.02 76.65
N GLU A 290 -11.67 -52.83 75.68
CA GLU A 290 -12.00 -54.25 75.90
C GLU A 290 -10.77 -55.02 76.41
N LEU A 291 -9.60 -54.78 75.82
CA LEU A 291 -8.34 -55.37 76.27
C LEU A 291 -8.00 -54.93 77.70
N ALA A 292 -8.16 -53.65 78.04
CA ALA A 292 -7.95 -53.16 79.41
C ALA A 292 -8.89 -53.86 80.40
N SER A 293 -10.18 -53.97 80.10
CA SER A 293 -11.16 -54.68 80.94
C SER A 293 -10.81 -56.16 81.10
N ARG A 294 -10.38 -56.84 80.03
CA ARG A 294 -9.91 -58.24 80.09
C ARG A 294 -8.63 -58.39 80.92
N THR A 295 -7.73 -57.41 80.85
CA THR A 295 -6.51 -57.37 81.68
C THR A 295 -6.86 -57.18 83.15
N GLU A 296 -7.79 -56.27 83.50
CA GLU A 296 -8.30 -56.09 84.86
C GLU A 296 -8.96 -57.37 85.39
N GLN A 297 -9.81 -58.02 84.60
CA GLN A 297 -10.45 -59.28 84.97
C GLN A 297 -9.41 -60.39 85.20
N SER A 298 -8.39 -60.47 84.34
CA SER A 298 -7.31 -61.45 84.47
C SER A 298 -6.47 -61.19 85.72
N ALA A 299 -6.18 -59.93 86.03
CA ALA A 299 -5.48 -59.53 87.26
C ALA A 299 -6.31 -59.89 88.51
N ALA A 300 -7.62 -59.67 88.49
CA ALA A 300 -8.53 -60.07 89.57
C ALA A 300 -8.57 -61.59 89.76
N ASN A 301 -8.65 -62.36 88.67
CA ASN A 301 -8.59 -63.82 88.71
C ASN A 301 -7.24 -64.33 89.25
N LEU A 302 -6.13 -63.68 88.90
CA LEU A 302 -4.80 -63.98 89.43
C LEU A 302 -4.72 -63.67 90.94
N GLN A 303 -5.29 -62.55 91.39
CA GLN A 303 -5.41 -62.25 92.83
C GLN A 303 -6.23 -63.30 93.56
N GLN A 304 -7.39 -63.70 93.02
CA GLN A 304 -8.21 -64.76 93.62
C GLN A 304 -7.46 -66.10 93.67
N THR A 305 -6.71 -66.43 92.61
CA THR A 305 -5.87 -67.64 92.56
C THR A 305 -4.75 -67.56 93.60
N SER A 306 -4.08 -66.41 93.73
CA SER A 306 -3.05 -66.17 94.74
C SER A 306 -3.61 -66.26 96.16
N ALA A 307 -4.78 -65.65 96.42
CA ALA A 307 -5.45 -65.73 97.72
C ALA A 307 -5.90 -67.17 98.04
N SER A 308 -6.39 -67.91 97.04
CA SER A 308 -6.73 -69.33 97.19
C SER A 308 -5.49 -70.18 97.46
N MET A 309 -4.37 -69.89 96.81
CA MET A 309 -3.07 -70.52 97.09
C MET A 309 -2.55 -70.19 98.48
N GLU A 310 -2.72 -68.95 98.94
CA GLU A 310 -2.36 -68.54 100.30
C GLU A 310 -3.24 -69.23 101.34
N GLN A 311 -4.54 -69.37 101.09
CA GLN A 311 -5.49 -70.10 101.93
C GLN A 311 -5.21 -71.61 101.96
N ILE A 312 -4.84 -72.22 100.82
CA ILE A 312 -4.34 -73.60 100.76
C ILE A 312 -3.06 -73.73 101.57
N THR A 313 -2.12 -72.79 101.42
CA THR A 313 -0.85 -72.80 102.16
C THR A 313 -1.08 -72.64 103.67
N THR A 314 -1.99 -71.77 104.11
CA THR A 314 -2.38 -71.63 105.53
C THR A 314 -3.11 -72.86 106.04
N THR A 315 -3.97 -73.48 105.23
CA THR A 315 -4.64 -74.73 105.59
C THR A 315 -3.62 -75.84 105.80
N VAL A 316 -2.68 -76.01 104.86
CA VAL A 316 -1.58 -76.98 104.95
C VAL A 316 -0.71 -76.72 106.20
N ARG A 317 -0.43 -75.45 106.50
CA ARG A 317 0.32 -75.03 107.69
C ARG A 317 -0.44 -75.25 109.01
N ASN A 318 -1.77 -75.19 109.00
CA ASN A 318 -2.64 -75.49 110.15
C ASN A 318 -2.93 -77.00 110.31
N THR A 319 -2.62 -77.83 109.30
CA THR A 319 -2.68 -79.30 109.36
C THR A 319 -1.32 -79.98 109.54
N SER A 320 -0.30 -79.24 109.99
CA SER A 320 1.00 -79.77 110.44
C SER A 320 1.17 -79.50 111.93
#